data_AF-A0A1M4XVM5-F1
#
_entry.id   AF-A0A1M4XVM5-F1
#
_cell.length_a   1.000
_cell.length_b   1.000
_cell.length_c   1.000
_cell.angle_alpha   90.00
_cell.angle_beta   90.00
_cell.angle_gamma   90.00
#
_symmetry.space_group_name_H-M   'P 1'
#
loop_
_entity.id
_entity.type
_entity.pdbx_description
1 polymer ?
#
loop_
_entity_poly.entity_id
_entity_poly.type
_entity_poly.pdbx_seq_one_letter_code
_entity_poly.pdbx_strand_id
1 'polypeptide(L)'
;MSRSAKSLGSLLLVVVFGALILGCATTSETGTSGFSVKKLTIPETVSTKSPYPAVMHCVGLEKVDILQGHFFWNGEGPYAYEPTRVDPQSGEVVFMLHTGRPGTYRITGYVSFWDKATSKVGKTKPVSAGFVLAR
;
A
#
# COMPACT_ATOMS: atom_id res chain seq x y z
N MET A 1 18.10 79.13 -35.23
CA MET A 1 18.09 77.80 -35.91
C MET A 1 18.47 76.76 -34.85
N SER A 2 17.81 75.64 -34.62
CA SER A 2 16.60 75.03 -35.14
C SER A 2 16.10 74.09 -34.03
N ARG A 3 14.78 73.98 -33.87
CA ARG A 3 14.12 73.04 -32.95
C ARG A 3 14.31 71.60 -33.47
N SER A 4 14.33 70.61 -32.58
CA SER A 4 13.54 69.39 -32.83
C SER A 4 13.41 68.52 -31.58
N ALA A 5 12.16 68.12 -31.34
CA ALA A 5 11.67 67.34 -30.23
C ALA A 5 11.73 65.82 -30.52
N LYS A 6 11.83 65.00 -29.47
CA LYS A 6 11.38 63.59 -29.43
C LYS A 6 10.85 63.33 -28.01
N SER A 7 9.53 63.33 -27.82
CA SER A 7 8.58 62.22 -28.03
C SER A 7 8.37 61.43 -26.75
N LEU A 8 7.21 61.64 -26.12
CA LEU A 8 6.67 60.84 -25.03
C LEU A 8 6.48 59.39 -25.49
N GLY A 9 7.03 58.45 -24.74
CA GLY A 9 6.71 57.02 -24.81
C GLY A 9 6.07 56.59 -23.49
N SER A 10 4.75 56.42 -23.54
CA SER A 10 3.91 55.91 -22.45
C SER A 10 3.82 54.38 -22.55
N LEU A 11 3.55 53.73 -21.41
CA LEU A 11 3.19 52.32 -21.21
C LEU A 11 4.25 51.24 -21.49
N LEU A 12 4.59 50.47 -20.44
CA LEU A 12 4.19 49.05 -20.29
C LEU A 12 4.68 48.56 -18.91
N LEU A 13 3.75 48.33 -17.98
CA LEU A 13 3.22 47.00 -17.62
C LEU A 13 4.14 46.22 -16.67
N VAL A 14 3.89 46.41 -15.38
CA VAL A 14 4.37 45.55 -14.30
C VAL A 14 3.60 44.22 -14.38
N VAL A 15 4.25 43.14 -14.80
CA VAL A 15 3.72 41.78 -14.63
C VAL A 15 4.58 41.06 -13.60
N VAL A 16 4.13 41.14 -12.34
CA VAL A 16 4.56 40.26 -11.27
C VAL A 16 3.74 38.98 -11.40
N PHE A 17 4.34 37.91 -11.90
CA PHE A 17 3.85 36.55 -11.67
C PHE A 17 5.07 35.67 -11.41
N GLY A 18 5.54 35.70 -10.16
CA GLY A 18 6.46 34.70 -9.65
C GLY A 18 5.77 33.36 -9.74
N ALA A 19 6.30 32.48 -10.59
CA ALA A 19 5.81 31.13 -10.79
C ALA A 19 5.76 30.40 -9.44
N LEU A 20 4.55 30.08 -9.00
CA LEU A 20 4.30 29.12 -7.95
C LEU A 20 4.90 27.79 -8.43
N ILE A 21 6.04 27.39 -7.86
CA ILE A 21 6.60 26.06 -8.08
C ILE A 21 5.62 25.09 -7.40
N LEU A 22 4.61 24.68 -8.15
CA LEU A 22 3.75 23.57 -7.81
C LEU A 22 4.61 22.31 -7.96
N GLY A 23 5.39 22.04 -6.92
CA GLY A 23 6.06 20.78 -6.73
C GLY A 23 5.00 19.70 -6.67
N CYS A 24 4.71 19.08 -7.81
CA CYS A 24 4.04 17.80 -7.84
C CYS A 24 5.01 16.84 -7.14
N ALA A 25 4.83 16.67 -5.84
CA ALA A 25 5.38 15.54 -5.12
C ALA A 25 4.65 14.29 -5.66
N THR A 26 5.03 13.85 -6.86
CA THR A 26 4.86 12.48 -7.28
C THR A 26 5.71 11.68 -6.32
N THR A 27 5.08 11.25 -5.22
CA THR A 27 5.57 10.17 -4.38
C THR A 27 5.71 8.97 -5.30
N SER A 28 6.90 8.84 -5.90
CA SER A 28 7.31 7.66 -6.62
C SER A 28 7.11 6.50 -5.65
N GLU A 29 6.20 5.58 -6.01
CA GLU A 29 6.17 4.23 -5.46
C GLU A 29 7.58 3.68 -5.71
N THR A 30 8.49 3.88 -4.75
CA THR A 30 9.88 3.46 -4.86
C THR A 30 9.88 1.98 -5.17
N GLY A 31 10.43 1.66 -6.34
CA GLY A 31 10.29 0.39 -7.03
C GLY A 31 10.39 -0.78 -6.09
N THR A 32 9.25 -1.40 -5.82
CA THR A 32 9.16 -2.72 -5.22
C THR A 32 10.01 -3.64 -6.09
N SER A 33 10.85 -4.46 -5.47
CA SER A 33 11.73 -5.48 -6.07
C SER A 33 11.04 -6.54 -6.97
N GLY A 34 9.82 -6.28 -7.45
CA GLY A 34 8.92 -7.24 -8.08
C GLY A 34 8.07 -8.00 -7.06
N PHE A 35 8.25 -7.73 -5.76
CA PHE A 35 7.42 -8.33 -4.70
C PHE A 35 5.98 -7.80 -4.75
N SER A 36 5.00 -8.70 -4.74
CA SER A 36 3.59 -8.33 -4.64
C SER A 36 2.74 -9.47 -4.08
N VAL A 37 1.66 -9.12 -3.38
CA VAL A 37 0.59 -10.06 -3.02
C VAL A 37 -0.43 -10.08 -4.15
N LYS A 38 -0.74 -11.26 -4.66
CA LYS A 38 -1.72 -11.46 -5.75
C LYS A 38 -3.11 -11.79 -5.24
N LYS A 39 -3.18 -12.60 -4.19
CA LYS A 39 -4.43 -13.12 -3.65
C LYS A 39 -4.32 -13.36 -2.16
N LEU A 40 -5.42 -13.15 -1.46
CA LEU A 40 -5.62 -13.60 -0.09
C LEU A 40 -6.69 -14.70 -0.12
N THR A 41 -6.40 -15.84 0.51
CA THR A 41 -7.32 -16.97 0.64
C THR A 41 -7.56 -17.25 2.12
N ILE A 42 -8.84 -17.33 2.50
CA ILE A 42 -9.30 -17.71 3.85
C ILE A 42 -10.44 -18.72 3.64
N PRO A 43 -10.59 -19.76 4.47
CA PRO A 43 -11.76 -20.62 4.41
C PRO A 43 -13.06 -19.81 4.46
N GLU A 44 -14.04 -20.15 3.62
CA GLU A 44 -15.31 -19.40 3.55
C GLU A 44 -16.06 -19.39 4.89
N THR A 45 -15.86 -20.44 5.69
CA THR A 45 -16.37 -20.55 7.05
C THR A 45 -15.22 -20.80 8.03
N VAL A 46 -15.15 -20.01 9.09
CA VAL A 46 -14.11 -20.08 10.12
C VAL A 46 -14.72 -20.17 11.51
N SER A 47 -13.94 -20.71 12.46
CA SER A 47 -14.39 -20.79 13.85
C SER A 47 -14.16 -19.48 14.59
N THR A 48 -15.11 -19.10 15.43
CA THR A 48 -14.94 -18.03 16.42
C THR A 48 -14.14 -18.47 17.67
N LYS A 49 -13.89 -19.77 17.81
CA LYS A 49 -13.27 -20.36 19.01
C LYS A 49 -11.80 -20.71 18.83
N SER A 50 -11.30 -20.74 17.61
CA SER A 50 -9.92 -21.09 17.30
C SER A 50 -9.33 -20.19 16.22
N PRO A 51 -8.00 -20.01 16.19
CA PRO A 51 -7.35 -19.36 15.07
C PRO A 51 -7.56 -20.13 13.76
N TYR A 52 -7.59 -19.41 12.64
CA TYR A 52 -7.77 -19.96 11.30
C TYR A 52 -6.73 -19.40 10.32
N PRO A 53 -6.35 -20.18 9.31
CA PRO A 53 -5.31 -19.76 8.38
C PRO A 53 -5.84 -18.70 7.41
N ALA A 54 -5.01 -17.68 7.18
CA ALA A 54 -5.09 -16.75 6.07
C ALA A 54 -3.81 -16.87 5.24
N VAL A 55 -3.97 -17.23 3.97
CA VAL A 55 -2.85 -17.50 3.06
C VAL A 55 -2.76 -16.36 2.05
N MET A 56 -1.64 -15.64 2.07
CA MET A 56 -1.30 -14.68 1.02
C MET A 56 -0.44 -15.36 -0.03
N HIS A 57 -0.94 -15.37 -1.27
CA HIS A 57 -0.21 -15.84 -2.43
C HIS A 57 0.57 -14.67 -3.02
N CYS A 58 1.88 -14.79 -3.00
CA CYS A 58 2.84 -13.75 -3.29
C CYS A 58 3.71 -14.13 -4.49
N VAL A 59 4.30 -13.12 -5.11
CA VAL A 59 5.36 -13.27 -6.12
C VAL A 59 6.57 -12.49 -5.63
N GLY A 60 7.78 -13.02 -5.85
CA GLY A 60 9.04 -12.35 -5.48
C GLY A 60 9.39 -12.43 -3.99
N LEU A 61 8.96 -13.48 -3.29
CA LEU A 61 9.23 -13.65 -1.85
C LEU A 61 10.73 -13.77 -1.54
N GLU A 62 11.52 -14.30 -2.46
CA GLU A 62 12.97 -14.46 -2.31
C GLU A 62 13.71 -13.12 -2.16
N LYS A 63 13.08 -12.02 -2.58
CA LYS A 63 13.67 -10.67 -2.60
C LYS A 63 13.35 -9.83 -1.37
N VAL A 64 12.52 -10.35 -0.48
CA VAL A 64 12.04 -9.63 0.70
C VAL A 64 12.12 -10.49 1.94
N ASP A 65 12.08 -9.85 3.11
CA ASP A 65 11.77 -10.51 4.37
C ASP A 65 10.40 -10.02 4.85
N ILE A 66 9.50 -10.96 5.13
CA ILE A 66 8.14 -10.64 5.57
C ILE A 66 8.20 -10.23 7.04
N LEU A 67 7.73 -9.02 7.34
CA LEU A 67 7.70 -8.49 8.70
C LEU A 67 6.37 -8.83 9.37
N GLN A 68 5.26 -8.35 8.80
CA GLN A 68 3.91 -8.52 9.35
C GLN A 68 2.84 -8.50 8.27
N GLY A 69 1.76 -9.24 8.51
CA GLY A 69 0.49 -9.13 7.79
C GLY A 69 -0.46 -8.20 8.53
N HIS A 70 -1.14 -7.32 7.80
CA HIS A 70 -2.05 -6.32 8.33
C HIS A 70 -3.44 -6.57 7.78
N PHE A 71 -4.41 -6.86 8.64
CA PHE A 71 -5.74 -7.34 8.23
C PHE A 71 -6.86 -6.44 8.75
N PHE A 72 -7.95 -6.36 7.99
CA PHE A 72 -9.13 -5.59 8.30
C PHE A 72 -10.39 -6.46 8.24
N TRP A 73 -11.31 -6.25 9.17
CA TRP A 73 -12.63 -6.89 9.20
C TRP A 73 -13.69 -5.83 8.92
N ASN A 74 -14.36 -5.89 7.77
CA ASN A 74 -15.33 -4.87 7.35
C ASN A 74 -14.76 -3.43 7.37
N GLY A 75 -13.45 -3.27 7.17
CA GLY A 75 -12.75 -1.98 7.22
C GLY A 75 -12.21 -1.59 8.61
N GLU A 76 -12.57 -2.33 9.66
CA GLU A 76 -11.98 -2.16 10.99
C GLU A 76 -10.56 -2.76 11.03
N GLY A 77 -9.58 -2.00 11.49
CA GLY A 77 -8.16 -2.38 11.51
C GLY A 77 -7.23 -1.23 11.09
N PRO A 78 -5.95 -1.51 10.73
CA PRO A 78 -5.36 -2.83 10.56
C PRO A 78 -4.99 -3.50 11.90
N TYR A 79 -5.21 -4.80 11.97
CA TYR A 79 -4.68 -5.66 13.01
C TYR A 79 -3.43 -6.38 12.49
N ALA A 80 -2.32 -6.29 13.22
CA ALA A 80 -1.03 -6.85 12.81
C ALA A 80 -0.88 -8.30 13.31
N TYR A 81 -0.39 -9.17 12.42
CA TYR A 81 -0.11 -10.58 12.69
C TYR A 81 1.28 -10.94 12.17
N GLU A 82 2.02 -11.71 12.96
CA GLU A 82 3.28 -12.31 12.52
C GLU A 82 3.01 -13.49 11.57
N PRO A 83 3.85 -13.70 10.54
CA PRO A 83 3.72 -14.86 9.69
C PRO A 83 4.05 -16.13 10.47
N THR A 84 3.14 -17.10 10.47
CA THR A 84 3.38 -18.42 11.06
C THR A 84 4.21 -19.30 10.13
N ARG A 85 4.14 -19.06 8.82
CA ARG A 85 4.96 -19.73 7.80
C ARG A 85 5.22 -18.81 6.62
N VAL A 86 6.44 -18.82 6.11
CA VAL A 86 6.83 -18.18 4.84
C VAL A 86 7.45 -19.27 3.96
N ASP A 87 6.87 -19.52 2.80
CA ASP A 87 7.36 -20.51 1.85
C ASP A 87 7.68 -19.84 0.49
N PRO A 88 8.97 -19.55 0.23
CA PRO A 88 9.39 -18.93 -1.02
C PRO A 88 9.17 -19.81 -2.27
N GLN A 89 9.08 -21.15 -2.12
CA GLN A 89 8.93 -22.05 -3.26
C GLN A 89 7.48 -22.05 -3.78
N SER A 90 6.51 -22.13 -2.87
CA SER A 90 5.09 -22.07 -3.23
C SER A 90 4.58 -20.63 -3.41
N GLY A 91 5.34 -19.64 -2.94
CA GLY A 91 4.90 -18.25 -2.96
C GLY A 91 3.91 -17.93 -1.83
N GLU A 92 3.82 -18.76 -0.78
CA GLU A 92 2.80 -18.62 0.25
C GLU A 92 3.35 -17.99 1.54
N VAL A 93 2.55 -17.07 2.11
CA VAL A 93 2.74 -16.57 3.47
C VAL A 93 1.47 -16.87 4.26
N VAL A 94 1.62 -17.58 5.37
CA VAL A 94 0.50 -18.04 6.21
C VAL A 94 0.47 -17.24 7.51
N PHE A 95 -0.71 -16.72 7.84
CA PHE A 95 -1.01 -16.06 9.10
C PHE A 95 -2.14 -16.79 9.80
N MET A 96 -2.11 -16.86 11.14
CA MET A 96 -3.20 -17.42 11.93
C MET A 96 -4.05 -16.30 12.51
N LEU A 97 -5.17 -16.01 11.84
CA LEU A 97 -6.09 -14.96 12.25
C LEU A 97 -7.08 -15.47 13.29
N HIS A 98 -7.71 -14.56 14.03
CA HIS A 98 -8.77 -14.90 14.96
C HIS A 98 -9.86 -13.81 14.96
N THR A 99 -11.12 -14.21 14.96
CA THR A 99 -12.26 -13.33 15.22
C THR A 99 -13.12 -13.94 16.31
N GLY A 100 -13.23 -13.27 17.45
CA GLY A 100 -14.00 -13.78 18.60
C GLY A 100 -15.50 -13.56 18.50
N ARG A 101 -15.99 -12.92 17.41
CA ARG A 101 -17.40 -12.55 17.24
C ARG A 101 -17.99 -13.29 16.03
N PRO A 102 -19.14 -13.96 16.18
CA PRO A 102 -19.86 -14.52 15.05
C PRO A 102 -20.34 -13.43 14.10
N GLY A 103 -20.32 -13.71 12.80
CA GLY A 103 -20.78 -12.77 11.78
C GLY A 103 -20.15 -13.00 10.42
N THR A 104 -20.61 -12.26 9.42
CA THR A 104 -20.03 -12.26 8.08
C THR A 104 -19.11 -11.05 7.92
N TYR A 105 -17.86 -11.29 7.57
CA TYR A 105 -16.82 -10.27 7.47
C TYR A 105 -16.24 -10.23 6.06
N ARG A 106 -16.17 -9.06 5.46
CA ARG A 106 -15.27 -8.80 4.35
C ARG A 106 -13.87 -8.60 4.89
N ILE A 107 -13.00 -9.60 4.68
CA ILE A 107 -11.62 -9.55 5.17
C ILE A 107 -10.69 -9.09 4.05
N THR A 108 -9.93 -8.04 4.33
CA THR A 108 -8.84 -7.55 3.45
C THR A 108 -7.52 -7.55 4.20
N GLY A 109 -6.41 -7.56 3.48
CA GLY A 109 -5.10 -7.41 4.12
C GLY A 109 -3.97 -7.06 3.16
N TYR A 110 -2.86 -6.60 3.72
CA TYR A 110 -1.61 -6.33 3.01
C TYR A 110 -0.42 -6.81 3.85
N VAL A 111 0.76 -6.88 3.24
CA VAL A 111 2.01 -7.25 3.92
C VAL A 111 2.92 -6.04 4.03
N SER A 112 3.54 -5.90 5.18
CA SER A 112 4.75 -5.10 5.36
C SER A 112 5.99 -6.00 5.28
N PHE A 113 7.02 -5.53 4.60
CA PHE A 113 8.22 -6.32 4.30
C PHE A 113 9.47 -5.45 4.31
N TRP A 114 10.62 -6.07 4.52
CA TRP A 114 11.92 -5.49 4.27
C TRP A 114 12.38 -5.88 2.86
N ASP A 115 12.65 -4.90 2.02
CA ASP A 115 13.16 -5.12 0.68
C ASP A 115 14.70 -5.28 0.71
N LYS A 116 15.20 -6.45 0.30
CA LYS A 116 16.64 -6.78 0.38
C LYS A 116 17.48 -5.96 -0.57
N ALA A 117 16.94 -5.59 -1.73
CA ALA A 117 17.67 -4.84 -2.75
C ALA A 117 17.84 -3.38 -2.35
N THR A 118 16.81 -2.80 -1.74
CA THR A 118 16.81 -1.37 -1.39
C THR A 118 17.10 -1.09 0.09
N SER A 119 17.13 -2.13 0.94
CA SER A 119 17.27 -2.02 2.40
C SER A 119 16.26 -1.05 3.01
N LYS A 120 14.99 -1.15 2.57
CA LYS A 120 13.88 -0.30 3.02
C LYS A 120 12.68 -1.13 3.39
N VAL A 121 11.88 -0.60 4.32
CA VAL A 121 10.57 -1.18 4.63
C VAL A 121 9.57 -0.75 3.55
N GLY A 122 8.86 -1.72 3.00
CA GLY A 122 7.79 -1.54 2.03
C GLY A 122 6.45 -2.10 2.54
N LYS A 123 5.39 -1.77 1.80
CA LYS A 123 4.04 -2.31 2.01
C LYS A 123 3.41 -2.68 0.68
N THR A 124 2.68 -3.79 0.62
CA THR A 124 1.95 -4.18 -0.60
C THR A 124 0.61 -3.45 -0.70
N LYS A 125 -0.01 -3.49 -1.88
CA LYS A 125 -1.40 -3.10 -2.03
C LYS A 125 -2.30 -4.09 -1.28
N PRO A 126 -3.41 -3.63 -0.65
CA PRO A 126 -4.36 -4.53 -0.02
C PRO A 126 -5.05 -5.45 -1.01
N VAL A 127 -5.27 -6.70 -0.61
CA VAL A 127 -6.06 -7.71 -1.33
C VAL A 127 -7.24 -8.17 -0.46
N SER A 128 -8.29 -8.67 -1.09
CA SER A 128 -9.53 -9.11 -0.41
C SER A 128 -9.66 -10.62 -0.48
N ALA A 129 -10.04 -11.25 0.63
CA ALA A 129 -10.48 -12.66 0.68
C ALA A 129 -11.93 -12.83 0.19
N GLY A 130 -12.70 -11.74 0.14
CA GLY A 130 -14.15 -11.79 -0.04
C GLY A 130 -14.85 -11.82 1.31
N PHE A 131 -16.07 -12.37 1.34
CA PHE A 131 -16.84 -12.55 2.56
C PHE A 131 -16.50 -13.88 3.23
N VAL A 132 -16.27 -13.84 4.54
CA VAL A 132 -15.97 -14.99 5.39
C VAL A 132 -17.01 -15.05 6.51
N LEU A 133 -17.63 -16.21 6.69
CA LEU A 133 -18.57 -16.48 7.77
C LEU A 133 -17.82 -17.00 9.01
N ALA A 134 -17.85 -16.25 10.10
CA ALA A 134 -17.34 -16.68 11.40
C ALA A 134 -18.49 -17.22 12.26
N ARG A 135 -18.34 -18.46 12.77
CA ARG A 135 -19.33 -19.09 13.67
C ARG A 135 -18.70 -19.99 14.72
#